data_AF-A0A7X6Q371-F1
#
_entry.id   AF-A0A7X6Q371-F1
#
_cell.length_a   1.000
_cell.length_b   1.000
_cell.length_c   1.000
_cell.angle_alpha   90.00
_cell.angle_beta   90.00
_cell.angle_gamma   90.00
#
_symmetry.space_group_name_H-M   'P 1'
#
loop_
_entity.id
_entity.type
_entity.pdbx_description
1 polymer ?
#
loop_
_entity_poly.entity_id
_entity_poly.type
_entity_poly.pdbx_seq_one_letter_code
_entity_poly.pdbx_strand_id
1 'polypeptide(L)'
;MRDVIELITTTTTCDELGQEVQEETAVEVFAEKRAVPRVEFFSAGEHGLKPTAAFVVREIDYSGESLVRHDGTVFRVYRTYTTGLGGKTGRYRTVYSGSEMVELYCETRAGV
;
A
#
# COMPACT_ATOMS: atom_id res chain seq x y z
N MET A 1 5.77 -14.34 6.91
CA MET A 1 4.96 -14.03 8.11
C MET A 1 3.76 -13.22 7.64
N ARG A 2 2.59 -13.38 8.24
CA ARG A 2 1.41 -12.55 7.92
C ARG A 2 1.37 -11.39 8.90
N ASP A 3 1.37 -10.18 8.39
CA ASP A 3 1.23 -8.93 9.12
C ASP A 3 -0.23 -8.45 9.03
N VAL A 4 -0.63 -7.53 9.91
CA VAL A 4 -1.90 -6.80 9.82
C VAL A 4 -1.57 -5.35 9.56
N ILE A 5 -2.21 -4.77 8.55
CA ILE A 5 -2.10 -3.35 8.22
C ILE A 5 -3.48 -2.71 8.22
N GLU A 6 -3.54 -1.40 8.40
CA GLU A 6 -4.77 -0.63 8.19
C GLU A 6 -4.69 0.07 6.83
N LEU A 7 -5.65 -0.19 5.95
CA LEU A 7 -5.86 0.58 4.72
C LEU A 7 -6.72 1.80 5.05
N ILE A 8 -6.26 2.99 4.69
CA ILE A 8 -6.91 4.25 5.06
C ILE A 8 -7.44 4.97 3.81
N THR A 9 -8.76 5.18 3.80
CA THR A 9 -9.43 6.05 2.83
C THR A 9 -9.59 7.44 3.42
N THR A 10 -9.14 8.47 2.69
CA THR A 10 -9.38 9.88 3.06
C THR A 10 -10.49 10.45 2.18
N THR A 11 -11.59 10.87 2.79
CA THR A 11 -12.68 11.59 2.12
C THR A 11 -12.64 13.05 2.51
N THR A 12 -12.78 13.95 1.54
CA THR A 12 -12.91 15.39 1.80
C THR A 12 -14.38 15.78 1.65
N THR A 13 -14.96 16.27 2.73
CA THR A 13 -16.34 16.76 2.79
C THR A 13 -16.33 18.26 3.07
N CYS A 14 -17.31 19.00 2.56
CA CYS A 14 -17.47 20.41 2.90
C CYS A 14 -18.45 20.53 4.07
N ASP A 15 -18.06 21.26 5.11
CA ASP A 15 -18.97 21.58 6.20
C ASP A 15 -19.96 22.70 5.82
N GLU A 16 -20.85 23.05 6.74
CA GLU A 16 -21.87 24.09 6.55
C GLU A 16 -21.28 25.49 6.28
N LEU A 17 -19.99 25.68 6.57
CA LEU A 17 -19.25 26.93 6.38
C LEU A 17 -18.41 26.90 5.08
N GLY A 18 -18.48 25.82 4.31
CA GLY A 18 -17.72 25.64 3.08
C GLY A 18 -16.24 25.33 3.30
N GLN A 19 -15.86 24.89 4.51
CA GLN A 19 -14.50 24.44 4.80
C GLN A 19 -14.36 22.96 4.45
N GLU A 20 -13.20 22.60 3.89
CA GLU A 20 -12.85 21.20 3.64
C GLU A 20 -12.48 20.49 4.94
N VAL A 21 -13.27 19.48 5.30
CA VAL A 21 -13.02 18.57 6.42
C VAL A 21 -12.52 17.24 5.84
N GLN A 22 -11.37 16.77 6.31
CA GLN A 22 -10.84 15.47 5.94
C GLN A 22 -11.28 14.42 6.97
N GLU A 23 -12.00 13.41 6.50
CA GLU A 23 -12.36 12.23 7.29
C GLU A 23 -11.52 11.04 6.82
N GLU A 24 -10.86 10.37 7.76
CA GLU A 24 -10.08 9.16 7.49
C GLU A 24 -10.84 7.94 8.01
N THR A 25 -11.13 6.98 7.13
CA THR A 25 -11.69 5.67 7.48
C THR A 25 -10.63 4.60 7.32
N ALA A 26 -10.39 3.80 8.37
CA ALA A 26 -9.38 2.74 8.39
C ALA A 26 -10.04 1.35 8.44
N VAL A 27 -9.51 0.41 7.65
CA VAL A 27 -9.93 -1.00 7.64
C VAL A 27 -8.72 -1.91 7.84
N GLU A 28 -8.80 -2.82 8.80
CA GLU A 28 -7.75 -3.81 9.07
C GLU A 28 -7.79 -4.96 8.07
N VAL A 29 -6.64 -5.27 7.46
CA VAL A 29 -6.50 -6.35 6.47
C VAL A 29 -5.23 -7.16 6.72
N PHE A 30 -5.22 -8.40 6.24
CA PHE A 30 -4.02 -9.23 6.26
C PHE A 30 -3.08 -8.86 5.12
N ALA A 31 -1.80 -8.69 5.44
CA ALA A 31 -0.75 -8.38 4.49
C ALA A 31 0.48 -9.28 4.66
N GLU A 32 1.33 -9.32 3.65
CA GLU A 32 2.70 -9.80 3.76
C GLU A 32 3.66 -8.63 3.57
N LYS A 33 4.45 -8.29 4.60
CA LYS A 33 5.50 -7.28 4.48
C LYS A 33 6.65 -7.81 3.63
N ARG A 34 7.05 -7.03 2.63
CA ARG A 34 8.16 -7.32 1.71
C ARG A 34 9.23 -6.24 1.81
N ALA A 35 10.45 -6.62 1.45
CA ALA A 35 11.53 -5.66 1.25
C ALA A 35 11.32 -4.94 -0.09
N VAL A 36 11.59 -3.64 -0.12
CA VAL A 36 11.60 -2.86 -1.36
C VAL A 36 12.72 -3.39 -2.27
N PRO A 37 12.43 -3.84 -3.50
CA PRO A 37 13.45 -4.25 -4.46
C PRO A 37 14.38 -3.09 -4.83
N ARG A 38 15.65 -3.40 -5.08
CA ARG A 38 16.66 -2.38 -5.47
C ARG A 38 16.22 -1.57 -6.68
N VAL A 39 15.62 -2.22 -7.68
CA VAL A 39 15.13 -1.56 -8.89
C VAL A 39 14.09 -0.49 -8.55
N GLU A 40 13.14 -0.81 -7.68
CA GLU A 40 12.13 0.16 -7.23
C GLU A 40 12.78 1.28 -6.42
N PHE A 41 13.71 0.95 -5.52
CA PHE A 41 14.42 1.97 -4.72
C PHE A 41 15.13 3.01 -5.59
N PHE A 42 15.85 2.57 -6.63
CA PHE A 42 16.52 3.50 -7.55
C PHE A 42 15.51 4.27 -8.41
N SER A 43 14.53 3.59 -9.02
CA SER A 43 13.56 4.22 -9.91
C SER A 43 12.68 5.25 -9.16
N ALA A 44 12.18 4.91 -7.98
CA ALA A 44 11.40 5.82 -7.15
C ALA A 44 12.28 7.00 -6.67
N GLY A 45 13.55 6.75 -6.35
CA GLY A 45 14.52 7.77 -5.97
C GLY A 45 14.77 8.82 -7.04
N GLU A 46 14.78 8.44 -8.33
CA GLU A 46 14.87 9.39 -9.45
C GLU A 46 13.68 10.36 -9.50
N HIS A 47 12.53 9.95 -8.96
CA HIS A 47 11.32 10.78 -8.84
C HIS A 47 11.19 11.47 -7.48
N GLY A 48 12.23 11.43 -6.63
CA GLY A 48 12.23 12.05 -5.31
C GLY A 48 11.43 11.31 -4.24
N LEU A 49 10.95 10.10 -4.54
CA LEU A 49 10.23 9.24 -3.60
C LEU A 49 11.22 8.46 -2.74
N LYS A 50 10.83 8.18 -1.50
CA LYS A 50 11.68 7.41 -0.56
C LYS A 50 10.95 6.15 -0.13
N PRO A 51 10.99 5.08 -0.93
CA PRO A 51 10.30 3.86 -0.57
C PRO A 51 10.94 3.21 0.65
N THR A 52 10.10 2.95 1.65
CA THR A 52 10.51 2.40 2.95
C THR A 52 9.86 1.07 3.25
N ALA A 53 8.74 0.75 2.59
CA ALA A 53 8.00 -0.49 2.81
C ALA A 53 7.31 -0.95 1.52
N ALA A 54 7.10 -2.27 1.43
CA ALA A 54 6.20 -2.88 0.46
C ALA A 54 5.29 -3.89 1.17
N PHE A 55 4.02 -3.94 0.78
CA PHE A 55 3.01 -4.82 1.37
C PHE A 55 2.26 -5.57 0.28
N VAL A 56 2.02 -6.86 0.46
CA VAL A 56 1.18 -7.65 -0.44
C VAL A 56 -0.14 -7.96 0.25
N VAL A 57 -1.24 -7.48 -0.30
CA VAL A 57 -2.60 -7.73 0.20
C VAL A 57 -3.44 -8.43 -0.87
N ARG A 58 -4.63 -8.90 -0.50
CA ARG A 58 -5.58 -9.41 -1.48
C ARG A 58 -6.20 -8.24 -2.23
N GLU A 59 -6.40 -8.42 -3.54
CA GLU A 59 -7.02 -7.38 -4.36
C GLU A 59 -8.44 -7.04 -3.89
N ILE A 60 -9.20 -8.03 -3.40
CA ILE A 60 -10.56 -7.81 -2.87
C ILE A 60 -10.61 -6.92 -1.63
N ASP A 61 -9.49 -6.81 -0.90
CA ASP A 61 -9.40 -6.03 0.33
C ASP A 61 -8.90 -4.60 0.04
N TYR A 62 -8.39 -4.33 -1.16
CA TYR A 62 -7.77 -3.06 -1.55
C TYR A 62 -8.63 -2.34 -2.59
N SER A 63 -9.21 -1.21 -2.20
CA SER A 63 -10.09 -0.39 -3.05
C SER A 63 -9.39 0.84 -3.64
N GLY A 64 -8.07 0.95 -3.48
CA GLY A 64 -7.30 2.10 -3.97
C GLY A 64 -6.90 3.09 -2.87
N GLU A 65 -6.85 2.63 -1.62
CA GLU A 65 -6.47 3.42 -0.46
C GLU A 65 -5.06 4.01 -0.63
N SER A 66 -4.94 5.32 -0.45
CA SER A 66 -3.68 6.05 -0.67
C SER A 66 -2.74 5.99 0.52
N LEU A 67 -3.23 5.51 1.67
CA LEU A 67 -2.54 5.49 2.95
C LEU A 67 -2.62 4.10 3.58
N VAL A 68 -1.52 3.68 4.19
CA VAL A 68 -1.39 2.42 4.92
C VAL A 68 -0.81 2.71 6.29
N ARG A 69 -1.39 2.17 7.37
CA ARG A 69 -0.77 2.17 8.69
C ARG A 69 -0.24 0.78 9.03
N HIS A 70 1.02 0.73 9.47
CA HIS A 70 1.66 -0.49 9.96
C HIS A 70 2.57 -0.12 11.14
N ASP A 71 2.46 -0.84 12.26
CA ASP A 71 3.25 -0.60 13.48
C ASP A 71 3.26 0.87 13.95
N GLY A 72 2.10 1.54 13.88
CA GLY A 72 1.95 2.95 14.26
C GLY A 72 2.56 3.96 13.28
N THR A 73 3.17 3.51 12.18
CA THR A 73 3.71 4.37 11.13
C THR A 73 2.72 4.45 9.97
N VAL A 74 2.43 5.67 9.50
CA VAL A 74 1.61 5.90 8.30
C VAL A 74 2.53 6.03 7.08
N PHE A 75 2.21 5.26 6.06
CA PHE A 75 2.87 5.25 4.77
C PHE A 75 1.90 5.73 3.69
N ARG A 76 2.44 6.40 2.68
CA ARG A 76 1.71 6.74 1.47
C ARG A 76 1.98 5.68 0.41
N VAL A 77 0.91 5.12 -0.15
CA VAL A 77 0.99 4.25 -1.33
C VAL A 77 1.23 5.16 -2.55
N TYR A 78 2.35 4.97 -3.23
CA TYR A 78 2.67 5.73 -4.44
C TYR A 78 2.59 4.86 -5.70
N ARG A 79 2.60 3.54 -5.55
CA ARG A 79 2.55 2.59 -6.67
C ARG A 79 1.95 1.26 -6.25
N THR A 80 1.24 0.62 -7.17
CA THR A 80 0.65 -0.70 -6.97
C THR A 80 0.91 -1.61 -8.18
N TYR A 81 0.98 -2.91 -7.93
CA TYR A 81 1.07 -3.92 -8.97
C TYR A 81 0.15 -5.10 -8.66
N THR A 82 -0.83 -5.34 -9.52
CA THR A 82 -1.66 -6.54 -9.45
C THR A 82 -0.87 -7.73 -9.96
N THR A 83 -0.63 -8.70 -9.09
CA THR A 83 -0.04 -9.98 -9.47
C THR A 83 -1.17 -10.92 -9.86
N GLY A 84 -1.58 -10.87 -11.13
CA GLY A 84 -2.46 -11.89 -11.70
C GLY A 84 -1.77 -13.26 -11.78
N LEU A 85 -2.57 -14.32 -11.96
CA LEU A 85 -2.13 -15.71 -12.19
C LEU A 85 -1.18 -15.81 -13.39
N GLY A 86 0.12 -15.52 -13.20
CA GLY A 86 1.12 -15.64 -14.29
C GLY A 86 2.40 -14.83 -14.16
N GLY A 87 2.52 -13.90 -13.20
CA GLY A 87 3.76 -13.15 -13.00
C GLY A 87 4.84 -13.97 -12.28
N LYS A 88 5.83 -14.50 -13.00
CA LYS A 88 7.03 -15.10 -12.38
C LYS A 88 7.95 -14.00 -11.84
N THR A 89 7.75 -13.58 -10.59
CA THR A 89 8.76 -12.82 -9.83
C THR A 89 9.78 -13.79 -9.23
N GLY A 90 10.83 -14.09 -10.00
CA GLY A 90 12.00 -14.82 -9.50
C GLY A 90 11.81 -16.34 -9.27
N ARG A 91 12.88 -16.99 -8.81
CA ARG A 91 13.11 -18.45 -8.78
C ARG A 91 12.11 -19.28 -7.94
N TYR A 92 11.16 -18.64 -7.25
CA TYR A 92 10.18 -19.30 -6.40
C TYR A 92 8.76 -19.14 -6.96
N ARG A 93 8.06 -20.26 -7.11
CA ARG A 93 6.65 -20.31 -7.51
C ARG A 93 5.79 -19.98 -6.29
N THR A 94 5.30 -18.74 -6.18
CA THR A 94 4.32 -18.40 -5.14
C THR A 94 2.96 -18.93 -5.58
N VAL A 95 2.46 -19.93 -4.86
CA VAL A 95 1.14 -20.52 -5.09
C VAL A 95 0.13 -19.72 -4.29
N TYR A 96 -0.29 -18.55 -4.78
CA TYR A 96 -1.57 -17.97 -4.38
C TYR A 96 -2.65 -18.67 -5.21
N SER A 97 -3.06 -19.85 -4.75
CA SER A 97 -4.08 -20.65 -5.42
C SER A 97 -5.44 -19.97 -5.22
N GLY A 98 -5.79 -19.06 -6.13
CA GLY A 98 -7.17 -18.59 -6.33
C GLY A 98 -7.51 -17.16 -5.91
N SER A 99 -6.57 -16.35 -5.40
CA SER A 99 -6.81 -14.94 -5.08
C SER A 99 -5.81 -14.04 -5.80
N GLU A 100 -6.29 -13.05 -6.54
CA GLU A 100 -5.45 -11.97 -7.07
C GLU A 100 -4.90 -11.16 -5.89
N MET A 101 -3.60 -10.87 -5.96
CA MET A 101 -2.89 -10.15 -4.91
C MET A 101 -2.39 -8.84 -5.51
N VAL A 102 -2.38 -7.79 -4.70
CA VAL A 102 -1.81 -6.50 -5.09
C VAL A 102 -0.61 -6.19 -4.19
N GLU A 103 0.50 -5.85 -4.82
CA GLU A 103 1.70 -5.36 -4.14
C GLU A 103 1.66 -3.84 -4.09
N LEU A 104 1.72 -3.28 -2.88
CA LEU A 104 1.69 -1.86 -2.56
C LEU A 104 3.12 -1.41 -2.24
N TYR A 105 3.60 -0.39 -2.94
CA TYR A 105 4.87 0.26 -2.64
C TYR A 105 4.63 1.57 -1.94
N CYS A 106 5.29 1.73 -0.79
CA CYS A 106 4.98 2.82 0.12
C CYS A 106 6.23 3.59 0.57
N GLU A 107 6.05 4.90 0.73
CA GLU A 107 7.02 5.79 1.39
C GLU A 107 6.45 6.27 2.74
N THR A 108 7.32 6.52 3.72
CA THR A 108 6.88 7.11 4.99
C THR A 108 6.25 8.47 4.73
N ARG A 109 5.03 8.69 5.26
CA ARG A 109 4.41 10.02 5.23
C ARG A 109 5.27 10.94 6.11
N ALA A 110 6.01 11.85 5.47
CA ALA A 110 6.83 12.82 6.17
C ALA A 110 5.94 13.85 6.87
N GLY A 111 5.56 13.57 8.11
CA GLY A 111 5.04 14.53 9.09
C GLY A 111 3.66 15.13 8.79
N VAL A 112 2.78 15.03 9.78
CA VAL A 112 1.87 16.14 10.13
C VAL A 112 2.71 17.21 10.82
#